data_AF-A0A0F2JHT8-F1
#
_entry.id   AF-A0A0F2JHT8-F1
#
_cell.length_a   1.000
_cell.length_b   1.000
_cell.length_c   1.000
_cell.angle_alpha   90.00
_cell.angle_beta   90.00
_cell.angle_gamma   90.00
#
_symmetry.space_group_name_H-M   'P 1'
#
loop_
_entity.id
_entity.type
_entity.pdbx_description
1 polymer ?
#
loop_
_entity_poly.entity_id
_entity_poly.type
_entity_poly.pdbx_seq_one_letter_code
_entity_poly.pdbx_strand_id
1 'polypeptide(L)'
;MKFIIRINPVAIADVQEIKAYMSEDNPVAAERTGNDIYAKVEKLAEFPHMGASLGSRINIKTDYRFLVCGMYLIFYKIEGEFVSVYRVLNGMRDYLSILFKEDLHGHLNKPI
;
A
#
# COMPACT_ATOMS: atom_id res chain seq x y z
N MET A 1 17.96 3.78 -15.50
CA MET A 1 17.77 4.81 -14.44
C MET A 1 16.90 4.18 -13.36
N LYS A 2 17.32 4.21 -12.09
CA LYS A 2 16.53 3.66 -10.97
C LYS A 2 15.75 4.79 -10.29
N PHE A 3 14.52 4.50 -9.88
CA PHE A 3 13.71 5.40 -9.07
C PHE A 3 14.18 5.37 -7.61
N ILE A 4 13.99 6.48 -6.90
CA ILE A 4 14.30 6.60 -5.47
C ILE A 4 13.06 6.18 -4.66
N ILE A 5 13.22 5.18 -3.79
CA ILE A 5 12.14 4.74 -2.91
C ILE A 5 12.00 5.69 -1.72
N ARG A 6 10.78 6.16 -1.48
CA ARG A 6 10.39 6.85 -0.24
C ARG A 6 9.36 6.00 0.48
N ILE A 7 9.52 5.82 1.78
CA ILE A 7 8.57 5.05 2.58
C ILE A 7 7.94 6.01 3.57
N ASN A 8 6.62 6.16 3.48
CA ASN A 8 5.87 6.91 4.47
C ASN A 8 5.98 6.21 5.84
N PRO A 9 6.23 6.91 6.96
CA PRO A 9 6.26 6.31 8.29
C PRO A 9 5.02 5.47 8.61
N VAL A 10 3.85 5.83 8.09
CA VAL A 10 2.61 5.04 8.27
C VAL A 10 2.73 3.66 7.60
N ALA A 11 3.37 3.55 6.44
CA ALA A 11 3.62 2.24 5.82
C ALA A 11 4.58 1.37 6.64
N ILE A 12 5.54 1.98 7.35
CA ILE A 12 6.42 1.26 8.29
C ILE A 12 5.61 0.72 9.46
N ALA A 13 4.75 1.56 10.05
CA ALA A 13 3.86 1.17 11.14
C ALA A 13 2.90 0.06 10.70
N ASP A 14 2.31 0.15 9.50
CA ASP A 14 1.45 -0.89 8.95
C ASP A 14 2.17 -2.26 8.91
N VAL A 15 3.43 -2.30 8.43
CA VAL A 15 4.23 -3.56 8.38
C VAL A 15 4.58 -4.06 9.78
N GLN A 16 4.88 -3.15 10.72
CA GLN A 16 5.14 -3.51 12.11
C GLN A 16 3.91 -4.11 12.78
N GLU A 17 2.72 -3.55 12.58
CA GLU A 17 1.46 -4.07 13.08
C GLU A 17 1.14 -5.45 12.49
N ILE A 18 1.34 -5.63 11.18
CA ILE A 18 1.19 -6.93 10.50
C ILE A 18 2.09 -7.98 11.16
N LYS A 19 3.38 -7.64 11.35
CA LYS A 19 4.34 -8.55 11.99
C LYS A 19 3.96 -8.86 13.43
N ALA A 20 3.57 -7.85 14.21
CA ALA A 20 3.18 -8.02 15.61
C ALA A 20 1.97 -8.95 15.74
N TYR A 21 0.91 -8.70 14.97
CA TYR A 21 -0.29 -9.52 14.92
C TYR A 21 0.01 -10.99 14.57
N MET A 22 0.84 -11.22 13.55
CA MET A 22 1.17 -12.58 13.13
C MET A 22 2.12 -13.30 14.07
N SER A 23 2.95 -12.57 14.84
CA SER A 23 3.98 -13.17 15.69
C SER A 23 3.40 -13.87 16.92
N GLU A 24 2.18 -13.53 17.32
CA GLU A 24 1.46 -14.22 18.40
C GLU A 24 1.22 -15.70 18.05
N ASP A 25 0.90 -15.99 16.79
CA ASP A 25 0.60 -17.34 16.31
C ASP A 25 1.79 -18.01 15.60
N ASN A 26 2.50 -17.26 14.74
CA ASN A 26 3.55 -17.80 13.88
C ASN A 26 4.63 -16.74 13.55
N PRO A 27 5.67 -16.61 14.40
CA PRO A 27 6.72 -15.60 14.22
C PRO A 27 7.55 -15.80 12.95
N VAL A 28 7.73 -17.05 12.49
CA VAL A 28 8.43 -17.35 11.22
C VAL A 28 7.63 -16.83 10.04
N ALA A 29 6.31 -17.00 10.05
CA ALA A 29 5.44 -16.44 9.01
C ALA A 29 5.41 -14.91 9.05
N ALA A 30 5.47 -14.30 10.23
CA ALA A 30 5.55 -12.85 10.40
C ALA A 30 6.83 -12.28 9.78
N GLU A 31 7.98 -12.90 10.06
CA GLU A 31 9.26 -12.50 9.48
C GLU A 31 9.26 -12.66 7.96
N ARG A 32 8.84 -13.82 7.45
CA ARG A 32 8.74 -14.08 6.01
C ARG A 32 7.85 -13.04 5.31
N THR A 33 6.68 -12.73 5.89
CA THR A 33 5.76 -11.73 5.32
C THR A 33 6.40 -10.35 5.23
N GLY A 34 7.13 -9.92 6.27
CA GLY A 34 7.87 -8.67 6.26
C GLY A 34 8.94 -8.64 5.15
N ASN A 35 9.68 -9.74 4.99
CA ASN A 35 10.71 -9.86 3.95
C ASN A 35 10.11 -9.86 2.53
N ASP A 36 8.98 -10.53 2.33
CA ASP A 36 8.27 -10.56 1.04
C ASP A 36 7.77 -9.16 0.64
N ILE A 37 7.27 -8.38 1.61
CA ILE A 37 6.86 -6.98 1.40
C ILE A 37 8.07 -6.12 1.02
N TYR A 38 9.17 -6.23 1.79
CA TYR A 38 10.39 -5.48 1.53
C TYR A 38 10.96 -5.77 0.13
N ALA A 39 11.06 -7.05 -0.24
CA ALA A 39 11.55 -7.47 -1.56
C ALA A 39 10.69 -6.95 -2.72
N LYS A 40 9.38 -6.80 -2.52
CA LYS A 40 8.49 -6.18 -3.52
C LYS A 40 8.69 -4.67 -3.61
N VAL A 41 8.91 -3.98 -2.49
CA VAL A 41 9.19 -2.54 -2.47
C VAL A 41 10.52 -2.25 -3.16
N GLU A 42 11.57 -3.04 -2.93
CA GLU A 42 12.86 -2.87 -3.62
C GLU A 42 12.73 -2.94 -5.15
N LYS A 43 11.93 -3.88 -5.66
CA LYS A 43 11.68 -4.04 -7.10
C LYS A 43 11.04 -2.81 -7.74
N LEU A 44 10.35 -1.96 -6.97
CA LEU A 44 9.75 -0.73 -7.51
C LEU A 44 10.80 0.29 -7.96
N ALA A 45 12.03 0.23 -7.46
CA ALA A 45 13.11 1.12 -7.90
C ALA A 45 13.46 0.87 -9.38
N GLU A 46 13.31 -0.37 -9.84
CA GLU A 46 13.60 -0.78 -11.22
C GLU A 46 12.33 -0.82 -12.07
N PHE A 47 11.20 -1.22 -11.48
CA PHE A 47 9.94 -1.44 -12.20
C PHE A 47 8.78 -0.70 -11.52
N PRO A 48 8.80 0.65 -11.48
CA PRO A 48 7.80 1.43 -10.76
C PRO A 48 6.37 1.21 -11.29
N HIS A 49 6.22 0.83 -12.56
CA HIS A 49 4.92 0.59 -13.18
C HIS A 49 4.41 -0.85 -13.05
N MET A 50 5.13 -1.75 -12.36
CA MET A 50 4.76 -3.17 -12.28
C MET A 50 3.47 -3.45 -11.48
N GLY A 51 3.04 -2.50 -10.63
CA GLY A 51 1.76 -2.60 -9.93
C GLY A 51 0.56 -2.39 -10.84
N ALA A 52 -0.62 -2.74 -10.34
CA ALA A 52 -1.87 -2.39 -11.01
C ALA A 52 -2.22 -0.93 -10.68
N SER A 53 -2.85 -0.22 -11.63
CA SER A 53 -3.50 1.06 -11.32
C SER A 53 -4.71 0.81 -10.43
N LEU A 54 -4.83 1.53 -9.31
CA LEU A 54 -6.01 1.45 -8.45
C LEU A 54 -7.20 2.14 -9.11
N GLY A 55 -6.98 3.30 -9.75
CA GLY A 55 -8.04 4.05 -10.43
C GLY A 55 -8.70 3.30 -11.60
N SER A 56 -8.08 2.25 -12.15
CA SER A 56 -8.73 1.37 -13.14
C SER A 56 -9.58 0.26 -12.52
N ARG A 57 -9.60 0.15 -11.19
CA ARG A 57 -10.34 -0.87 -10.43
C ARG A 57 -11.50 -0.30 -9.63
N ILE A 58 -11.52 1.02 -9.40
CA ILE A 58 -12.51 1.70 -8.56
C ILE A 58 -13.02 2.98 -9.23
N ASN A 59 -14.17 3.49 -8.79
CA ASN A 59 -14.77 4.71 -9.33
C ASN A 59 -14.28 6.00 -8.62
N ILE A 60 -13.08 5.98 -8.04
CA ILE A 60 -12.44 7.13 -7.39
C ILE A 60 -11.23 7.52 -8.24
N LYS A 61 -11.16 8.79 -8.65
CA LYS A 61 -10.01 9.30 -9.41
C LYS A 61 -8.78 9.30 -8.51
N THR A 62 -7.81 8.47 -8.84
CA THR A 62 -6.57 8.35 -8.08
C THR A 62 -5.41 7.93 -8.98
N ASP A 63 -4.21 8.37 -8.61
CA ASP A 63 -2.93 7.95 -9.17
C ASP A 63 -2.27 6.81 -8.38
N TYR A 64 -2.95 6.29 -7.34
CA TYR A 64 -2.47 5.14 -6.60
C TYR A 64 -2.27 3.91 -7.50
N ARG A 65 -1.18 3.22 -7.23
CA ARG A 65 -0.85 1.90 -7.74
C ARG A 65 -0.71 0.93 -6.58
N PHE A 66 -0.87 -0.37 -6.86
CA PHE A 66 -0.70 -1.37 -5.82
C PHE A 66 -0.02 -2.65 -6.31
N LEU A 67 0.74 -3.28 -5.39
CA LEU A 67 1.24 -4.64 -5.54
C LEU A 67 0.50 -5.58 -4.59
N VAL A 68 0.20 -6.78 -5.07
CA VAL A 68 -0.29 -7.88 -4.22
C VAL A 68 0.90 -8.61 -3.59
N CYS A 69 0.87 -8.80 -2.27
CA CYS A 69 1.84 -9.54 -1.49
C CYS A 69 1.11 -10.47 -0.50
N GLY A 70 0.79 -11.69 -0.95
CA GLY A 70 -0.08 -12.58 -0.19
C GLY A 70 -1.43 -11.91 0.06
N MET A 71 -1.82 -11.78 1.34
CA MET A 71 -3.07 -11.13 1.76
C MET A 71 -2.95 -9.60 1.87
N TYR A 72 -1.77 -9.03 1.60
CA TYR A 72 -1.50 -7.60 1.78
C TYR A 72 -1.33 -6.89 0.44
N LEU A 73 -1.71 -5.62 0.41
CA LEU A 73 -1.61 -4.70 -0.73
C LEU A 73 -0.64 -3.58 -0.36
N ILE A 74 0.37 -3.38 -1.19
CA ILE A 74 1.36 -2.30 -1.04
C ILE A 74 0.91 -1.15 -1.92
N PHE A 75 0.39 -0.07 -1.35
CA PHE A 75 -0.10 1.10 -2.07
C PHE A 75 0.99 2.15 -2.22
N TYR A 76 1.21 2.61 -3.44
CA TYR A 76 2.28 3.53 -3.77
C TYR A 76 1.90 4.48 -4.91
N LYS A 77 2.67 5.55 -5.09
CA LYS A 77 2.57 6.48 -6.22
C LYS A 77 3.93 6.66 -6.88
N ILE A 78 3.92 7.11 -8.13
CA ILE A 78 5.12 7.46 -8.90
C ILE A 78 5.11 8.98 -9.07
N GLU A 79 6.13 9.66 -8.56
CA GLU A 79 6.18 11.11 -8.41
C GLU A 79 7.54 11.64 -8.92
N GLY A 80 7.61 11.96 -10.21
CA GLY A 80 8.90 12.32 -10.83
C GLY A 80 9.85 11.12 -10.83
N GLU A 81 11.00 11.26 -10.17
CA GLU A 81 11.98 10.18 -9.98
C GLU A 81 11.73 9.32 -8.74
N PHE A 82 10.70 9.64 -7.95
CA PHE A 82 10.40 8.95 -6.71
C PHE A 82 9.28 7.92 -6.87
N VAL A 83 9.41 6.81 -6.13
CA VAL A 83 8.29 5.91 -5.82
C VAL A 83 8.02 6.02 -4.33
N SER A 84 6.87 6.59 -3.98
CA SER A 84 6.46 6.79 -2.60
C SER A 84 5.50 5.68 -2.18
N VAL A 85 5.91 4.83 -1.23
CA VAL A 85 5.06 3.82 -0.60
C VAL A 85 4.27 4.49 0.51
N TYR A 86 2.94 4.53 0.37
CA TYR A 86 2.06 5.23 1.30
C TYR A 86 1.54 4.33 2.40
N ARG A 87 1.08 3.13 2.06
CA ARG A 87 0.40 2.20 2.98
C ARG A 87 0.68 0.74 2.61
N VAL A 88 0.62 -0.15 3.60
CA VAL A 88 0.60 -1.62 3.40
C VAL A 88 -0.60 -2.19 4.12
N LEU A 89 -1.66 -2.57 3.40
CA LEU A 89 -2.94 -2.90 4.02
C LEU A 89 -3.35 -4.34 3.74
N ASN A 90 -4.08 -4.97 4.67
CA ASN A 90 -4.72 -6.24 4.38
C ASN A 90 -5.80 -6.05 3.30
N GLY A 91 -5.68 -6.78 2.19
CA GLY A 91 -6.58 -6.68 1.04
C GLY A 91 -8.01 -7.16 1.29
N MET A 92 -8.25 -7.87 2.39
CA MET A 92 -9.59 -8.28 2.83
C MET A 92 -10.29 -7.21 3.68
N ARG A 93 -9.56 -6.21 4.18
CA ARG A 93 -10.15 -5.07 4.91
C ARG A 93 -10.64 -4.01 3.93
N ASP A 94 -11.51 -3.12 4.39
CA ASP A 94 -11.95 -1.95 3.62
C ASP A 94 -10.82 -0.92 3.50
N TYR A 95 -9.85 -1.23 2.61
CA TYR A 95 -8.70 -0.38 2.35
C TYR A 95 -9.10 0.93 1.66
N LEU A 96 -10.26 1.01 1.00
CA LEU A 96 -10.72 2.24 0.35
C LEU A 96 -11.07 3.30 1.39
N SER A 97 -11.80 2.93 2.43
CA SER A 97 -12.08 3.83 3.56
C SER A 97 -10.82 4.30 4.26
N ILE A 98 -9.78 3.46 4.30
CA ILE A 98 -8.49 3.81 4.90
C ILE A 98 -7.70 4.79 4.01
N LEU A 99 -7.70 4.58 2.69
CA LEU A 99 -6.96 5.40 1.72
C LEU A 99 -7.63 6.75 1.43
N PHE A 100 -8.96 6.79 1.44
CA PHE A 100 -9.75 7.93 0.97
C PHE A 100 -10.65 8.51 2.07
N LYS A 101 -10.27 8.34 3.34
CA LYS A 101 -11.10 8.75 4.49
C LYS A 101 -11.61 10.19 4.38
N GLU A 102 -10.79 11.12 3.89
CA GLU A 102 -11.15 12.52 3.70
C GLU A 102 -12.07 12.74 2.47
N ASP A 103 -11.87 12.00 1.38
CA ASP A 103 -12.66 12.13 0.15
C ASP A 103 -14.05 11.48 0.26
N LEU A 104 -14.17 10.39 1.02
CA LEU A 104 -15.43 9.67 1.22
C LEU A 104 -16.41 10.42 2.13
N HIS A 105 -15.92 11.20 3.09
CA HIS A 105 -16.78 12.07 3.92
C HIS A 105 -17.27 13.31 3.16
N GLY A 106 -16.61 13.73 2.07
CA GLY A 106 -16.99 14.88 1.26
C GLY A 106 -18.19 14.65 0.32
N HIS A 107 -18.63 13.40 0.12
CA HIS A 107 -19.77 13.08 -0.77
C HIS A 107 -21.10 12.85 -0.04
N LEU A 108 -21.11 12.81 1.29
CA LEU A 108 -22.33 12.61 2.09
C LEU A 108 -22.97 13.94 2.58
N ASN A 109 -22.38 15.09 2.28
CA ASN A 109 -22.86 16.41 2.73
C ASN A 109 -23.13 17.42 1.60
N LYS A 110 -23.44 16.96 0.38
CA LYS A 110 -24.07 17.86 -0.60
C LYS A 110 -25.59 17.76 -0.45
N PRO A 111 -26.29 18.83 0.00
CA PRO A 111 -27.74 18.86 -0.12
C PRO A 111 -28.10 18.75 -1.60
N ILE A 112 -29.09 17.89 -1.88
CA ILE A 112 -29.75 17.81 -3.19
C ILE A 112 -30.47 19.12 -3.46
#